data_AF-A0A522AUM4-F1
#
_entry.id   AF-A0A522AUM4-F1
#
_cell.length_a   1.000
_cell.length_b   1.000
_cell.length_c   1.000
_cell.angle_alpha   90.00
_cell.angle_beta   90.00
_cell.angle_gamma   90.00
#
_symmetry.space_group_name_H-M   'P 1'
#
loop_
_entity.id
_entity.type
_entity.pdbx_description
1 polymer ?
#
loop_
_entity_poly.entity_id
_entity_poly.type
_entity_poly.pdbx_seq_one_letter_code
_entity_poly.pdbx_strand_id
1 'polypeptide(L)'
;MLAIAFVISIRRDRRARLFGLAGVAAGLVALGAGAIGWSDSAGPALLLFVQLALLAGATGGVLAAMILGHWYLVTPRLGEGPLILFSRLLTWTVAAQLVLFVGATAIGLGPSGEAGFGALGGPWALFVWLRLVVGIVFPLVVSWAAIQTARSRSMESATGLLYISVGTIASGTILASGLYFGAGLLV
;
A
#
# COMPACT_ATOMS: atom_id res chain seq x y z
N MET A 1 -3.83 8.23 -2.28
CA MET A 1 -3.49 8.40 -3.72
C MET A 1 -4.45 7.64 -4.64
N LEU A 2 -4.55 6.32 -4.55
CA LEU A 2 -5.41 5.50 -5.43
C LEU A 2 -6.90 5.83 -5.37
N ALA A 3 -7.44 6.03 -4.17
CA ALA A 3 -8.85 6.42 -3.98
C ALA A 3 -9.20 7.75 -4.65
N ILE A 4 -8.29 8.73 -4.55
CA ILE A 4 -8.46 10.06 -5.12
C ILE A 4 -8.33 9.98 -6.65
N ALA A 5 -7.33 9.26 -7.17
CA ALA A 5 -7.17 9.02 -8.60
C ALA A 5 -8.41 8.37 -9.23
N PHE A 6 -9.06 7.45 -8.52
CA PHE A 6 -10.29 6.81 -8.97
C PHE A 6 -11.52 7.73 -8.91
N VAL A 7 -11.65 8.57 -7.88
CA VAL A 7 -12.74 9.57 -7.80
C VAL A 7 -12.64 10.60 -8.94
N ILE A 8 -11.42 10.97 -9.35
CA ILE A 8 -11.18 11.85 -10.50
C ILE A 8 -11.66 11.20 -11.81
N SER A 9 -11.45 9.90 -12.00
CA SER A 9 -11.82 9.23 -13.25
C SER A 9 -13.34 9.12 -13.45
N ILE A 10 -14.11 8.98 -12.37
CA ILE A 10 -15.57 8.75 -12.42
C ILE A 10 -16.40 10.02 -12.47
N ARG A 11 -16.01 11.11 -11.79
CA ARG A 11 -16.87 12.31 -11.71
C ARG A 11 -16.73 13.20 -12.94
N ARG A 12 -17.85 13.53 -13.62
CA ARG A 12 -17.90 14.49 -14.74
C ARG A 12 -17.72 15.96 -14.32
N ASP A 13 -17.78 16.27 -13.03
CA ASP A 13 -17.59 17.63 -12.52
C ASP A 13 -16.10 18.05 -12.56
N ARG A 14 -15.81 19.06 -13.38
CA ARG A 14 -14.47 19.65 -13.55
C ARG A 14 -13.86 20.10 -12.22
N ARG A 15 -14.64 20.63 -11.28
CA ARG A 15 -14.14 21.14 -9.99
C ARG A 15 -13.69 19.99 -9.10
N ALA A 16 -14.50 18.93 -8.99
CA ALA A 16 -14.14 17.74 -8.21
C ALA A 16 -12.87 17.05 -8.75
N ARG A 17 -12.70 17.01 -10.08
CA ARG A 17 -11.48 16.50 -10.71
C ARG A 17 -10.25 17.35 -10.38
N LEU A 18 -10.38 18.67 -10.43
CA LEU A 18 -9.28 19.60 -10.09
C LEU A 18 -8.83 19.42 -8.64
N PHE A 19 -9.76 19.35 -7.68
CA PHE A 19 -9.41 19.13 -6.28
C PHE A 19 -8.76 17.76 -6.05
N GLY A 20 -9.25 16.72 -6.73
CA GLY A 20 -8.62 15.41 -6.66
C GLY A 20 -7.19 15.42 -7.22
N LEU A 21 -6.97 16.03 -8.39
CA LEU A 21 -5.65 16.12 -9.00
C LEU A 21 -4.70 16.95 -8.13
N ALA A 22 -5.18 18.07 -7.58
CA ALA A 22 -4.41 18.90 -6.66
C ALA A 22 -4.03 18.12 -5.39
N GLY A 23 -4.93 17.32 -4.83
CA GLY A 23 -4.64 16.47 -3.68
C GLY A 23 -3.61 15.37 -3.98
N VAL A 24 -3.70 14.75 -5.16
CA VAL A 24 -2.70 13.77 -5.62
C VAL A 24 -1.34 14.45 -5.80
N ALA A 25 -1.30 15.59 -6.49
CA ALA A 25 -0.09 16.35 -6.73
C ALA A 25 0.55 16.81 -5.40
N ALA A 26 -0.23 17.39 -4.49
CA ALA A 26 0.26 17.83 -3.18
C ALA A 26 0.86 16.68 -2.38
N GLY A 27 0.20 15.52 -2.36
CA GLY A 27 0.76 14.36 -1.68
C GLY A 27 2.03 13.82 -2.36
N LEU A 28 2.09 13.75 -3.69
CA LEU A 28 3.32 13.36 -4.40
C LEU A 28 4.48 14.34 -4.13
N VAL A 29 4.20 15.65 -4.08
CA VAL A 29 5.18 16.67 -3.71
C VAL A 29 5.65 16.47 -2.28
N ALA A 30 4.74 16.23 -1.32
CA ALA A 30 5.11 15.97 0.07
C ALA A 30 5.98 14.71 0.21
N LEU A 31 5.63 13.63 -0.50
CA LEU A 31 6.44 12.41 -0.52
C LEU A 31 7.80 12.64 -1.15
N GLY A 32 7.89 13.41 -2.24
CA GLY A 32 9.14 13.77 -2.90
C GLY A 32 10.04 14.62 -2.01
N ALA A 33 9.48 15.64 -1.35
CA ALA A 33 10.20 16.48 -0.41
C ALA A 33 10.74 15.67 0.78
N GLY A 34 9.93 14.77 1.34
CA GLY A 34 10.38 13.85 2.40
C GLY A 34 11.49 12.92 1.91
N ALA A 35 11.33 12.33 0.74
CA ALA A 35 12.31 11.40 0.19
C ALA A 35 13.67 12.05 -0.09
N ILE A 36 13.68 13.29 -0.59
CA ILE A 36 14.90 14.09 -0.78
C ILE A 36 15.48 14.52 0.57
N GLY A 37 14.63 14.94 1.52
CA GLY A 37 15.09 15.42 2.82
C GLY A 37 15.66 14.33 3.75
N TRP A 38 15.28 13.07 3.54
CA TRP A 38 15.71 11.92 4.34
C TRP A 38 16.66 10.98 3.60
N SER A 39 17.32 11.46 2.56
CA SER A 39 18.26 10.67 1.78
C SER A 39 19.50 11.47 1.39
N ASP A 40 20.66 10.83 1.46
CA ASP A 40 21.95 11.47 1.19
C ASP A 40 22.27 11.60 -0.32
N SER A 41 21.54 10.87 -1.19
CA SER A 41 21.78 10.90 -2.63
C SER A 41 20.52 10.60 -3.45
N ALA A 42 20.56 10.92 -4.74
CA ALA A 42 19.39 10.80 -5.62
C ALA A 42 18.86 9.36 -5.79
N GLY A 43 19.73 8.35 -5.72
CA GLY A 43 19.34 6.94 -5.89
C GLY A 43 18.44 6.43 -4.76
N PRO A 44 18.91 6.44 -3.50
CA PRO A 44 18.09 6.05 -2.36
C PRO A 44 16.88 6.98 -2.14
N ALA A 45 16.97 8.27 -2.51
CA ALA A 45 15.82 9.19 -2.50
C ALA A 45 14.71 8.70 -3.43
N LEU A 46 15.04 8.27 -4.65
CA LEU A 46 14.04 7.73 -5.58
C LEU A 46 13.36 6.47 -5.02
N LEU A 47 14.13 5.57 -4.41
CA LEU A 47 13.58 4.33 -3.85
C LEU A 47 12.73 4.58 -2.61
N LEU A 48 13.16 5.49 -1.74
CA LEU A 48 12.34 5.94 -0.61
C LEU A 48 11.04 6.59 -1.11
N PHE A 49 11.10 7.42 -2.15
CA PHE A 49 9.90 7.99 -2.77
C PHE A 49 8.95 6.89 -3.26
N VAL A 50 9.46 5.87 -3.96
CA VAL A 50 8.66 4.73 -4.43
C VAL A 50 8.06 3.96 -3.26
N GLN A 51 8.84 3.67 -2.21
CA GLN A 51 8.35 3.02 -1.00
C GLN A 51 7.20 3.81 -0.35
N LEU A 52 7.39 5.11 -0.13
CA LEU A 52 6.39 5.98 0.45
C LEU A 52 5.12 6.08 -0.42
N ALA A 53 5.29 6.15 -1.74
CA ALA A 53 4.16 6.18 -2.68
C ALA A 53 3.35 4.89 -2.64
N LEU A 54 4.01 3.73 -2.58
CA LEU A 54 3.35 2.43 -2.44
C LEU A 54 2.66 2.29 -1.08
N LEU A 55 3.28 2.72 0.01
CA LEU A 55 2.69 2.72 1.35
C LEU A 55 1.44 3.61 1.44
N ALA A 56 1.52 4.83 0.90
CA ALA A 56 0.38 5.74 0.81
C ALA A 56 -0.72 5.21 -0.14
N GLY A 57 -0.32 4.52 -1.21
CA GLY A 57 -1.20 3.80 -2.12
C GLY A 57 -1.96 2.69 -1.40
N ALA A 58 -1.26 1.79 -0.73
CA ALA A 58 -1.83 0.65 -0.02
C ALA A 58 -2.76 1.10 1.12
N THR A 59 -2.31 2.04 1.97
CA THR A 59 -3.09 2.54 3.10
C THR A 59 -4.36 3.27 2.63
N GLY A 60 -4.24 4.18 1.67
CA GLY A 60 -5.41 4.88 1.12
C GLY A 60 -6.32 3.95 0.30
N GLY A 61 -5.74 2.97 -0.38
CA GLY A 61 -6.44 1.99 -1.20
C GLY A 61 -7.28 1.03 -0.37
N VAL A 62 -6.72 0.49 0.72
CA VAL A 62 -7.45 -0.42 1.61
C VAL A 62 -8.57 0.29 2.36
N LEU A 63 -8.36 1.54 2.81
CA LEU A 63 -9.42 2.33 3.43
C LEU A 63 -10.56 2.61 2.43
N ALA A 64 -10.24 2.96 1.19
CA ALA A 64 -11.26 3.17 0.16
C ALA A 64 -12.01 1.89 -0.19
N ALA A 65 -11.31 0.76 -0.32
CA ALA A 65 -11.92 -0.55 -0.55
C ALA A 65 -12.83 -0.96 0.61
N MET A 66 -12.39 -0.76 1.86
CA MET A 66 -13.14 -1.09 3.07
C MET A 66 -14.38 -0.21 3.22
N ILE A 67 -14.26 1.11 3.03
CA ILE A 67 -15.41 2.03 3.04
C ILE A 67 -16.40 1.64 1.96
N LEU A 68 -15.94 1.43 0.73
CA LEU A 68 -16.79 0.98 -0.37
C LEU A 68 -17.49 -0.33 0.00
N GLY A 69 -16.75 -1.29 0.54
CA GLY A 69 -17.27 -2.54 1.05
C GLY A 69 -18.39 -2.35 2.09
N HIS A 70 -18.18 -1.51 3.09
CA HIS A 70 -19.19 -1.21 4.11
C HIS A 70 -20.49 -0.65 3.50
N TRP A 71 -20.40 0.17 2.45
CA TRP A 71 -21.58 0.63 1.71
C TRP A 71 -22.38 -0.52 1.07
N TYR A 72 -21.75 -1.62 0.65
CA TYR A 72 -22.48 -2.79 0.14
C TYR A 72 -23.30 -3.50 1.23
N LEU A 73 -22.88 -3.44 2.50
CA LEU A 73 -23.66 -4.01 3.61
C LEU A 73 -24.93 -3.23 3.87
N VAL A 74 -24.86 -1.89 3.77
CA VAL A 74 -25.99 -1.00 4.07
C VAL A 74 -26.86 -0.75 2.83
N THR A 75 -26.33 -0.91 1.62
CA THR A 75 -27.06 -0.71 0.36
C THR A 75 -26.82 -1.87 -0.63
N PRO A 76 -27.61 -2.96 -0.53
CA PRO A 76 -27.34 -4.21 -1.25
C PRO A 76 -27.51 -4.19 -2.79
N ARG A 77 -27.93 -3.05 -3.38
CA ARG A 77 -28.28 -2.95 -4.81
C ARG A 77 -27.13 -2.52 -5.72
N LEU A 78 -25.91 -2.43 -5.21
CA LEU A 78 -24.73 -2.05 -5.98
C LEU A 78 -24.14 -3.27 -6.71
N GLY A 79 -23.71 -3.11 -7.95
CA GLY A 79 -23.04 -4.18 -8.71
C GLY A 79 -21.66 -4.50 -8.12
N GLU A 80 -21.15 -5.72 -8.24
CA GLU A 80 -19.88 -6.18 -7.66
C GLU A 80 -18.60 -5.58 -8.30
N GLY A 81 -18.71 -5.03 -9.52
CA GLY A 81 -17.59 -4.57 -10.33
C GLY A 81 -16.65 -3.56 -9.64
N PRO A 82 -17.16 -2.49 -9.00
CA PRO A 82 -16.33 -1.53 -8.28
C PRO A 82 -15.51 -2.16 -7.15
N LEU A 83 -16.10 -3.04 -6.34
CA LEU A 83 -15.39 -3.70 -5.24
C LEU A 83 -14.26 -4.58 -5.78
N ILE A 84 -14.53 -5.35 -6.84
CA ILE A 84 -13.51 -6.18 -7.50
C ILE A 84 -12.36 -5.32 -8.03
N LEU A 85 -12.66 -4.16 -8.62
CA LEU A 85 -11.63 -3.24 -9.12
C LEU A 85 -10.76 -2.70 -7.99
N PHE A 86 -11.35 -2.20 -6.91
CA PHE A 86 -10.60 -1.68 -5.76
C PHE A 86 -9.75 -2.76 -5.10
N SER A 87 -10.30 -3.96 -4.88
CA SER A 87 -9.54 -5.08 -4.33
C SER A 87 -8.40 -5.51 -5.26
N ARG A 88 -8.61 -5.52 -6.59
CA ARG A 88 -7.54 -5.78 -7.57
C ARG A 88 -6.43 -4.73 -7.52
N LEU A 89 -6.79 -3.44 -7.49
CA LEU A 89 -5.81 -2.35 -7.39
C LEU A 89 -5.00 -2.46 -6.08
N LEU A 90 -5.66 -2.80 -4.98
CA LEU A 90 -5.00 -3.05 -3.70
C LEU A 90 -4.02 -4.23 -3.80
N THR A 91 -4.45 -5.38 -4.34
CA THR A 91 -3.58 -6.55 -4.54
C THR A 91 -2.36 -6.20 -5.40
N TRP A 92 -2.53 -5.47 -6.50
CA TRP A 92 -1.39 -5.03 -7.33
C TRP A 92 -0.45 -4.08 -6.59
N THR A 93 -0.99 -3.20 -5.74
CA THR A 93 -0.19 -2.27 -4.95
C THR A 93 0.66 -3.04 -3.91
N VAL A 94 0.07 -4.01 -3.22
CA VAL A 94 0.79 -4.85 -2.25
C VAL A 94 1.79 -5.77 -2.96
N ALA A 95 1.46 -6.28 -4.16
CA ALA A 95 2.40 -7.05 -4.96
C ALA A 95 3.62 -6.20 -5.39
N ALA A 96 3.42 -4.94 -5.75
CA ALA A 96 4.51 -4.01 -6.03
C ALA A 96 5.38 -3.75 -4.78
N GLN A 97 4.79 -3.73 -3.58
CA GLN A 97 5.56 -3.66 -2.33
C GLN A 97 6.41 -4.91 -2.11
N LEU A 98 5.90 -6.10 -2.43
CA LEU A 98 6.68 -7.33 -2.33
C LEU A 98 7.88 -7.31 -3.29
N VAL A 99 7.68 -6.86 -4.53
CA VAL A 99 8.77 -6.72 -5.51
C VAL A 99 9.81 -5.72 -5.01
N LEU A 100 9.37 -4.57 -4.47
CA LEU A 100 10.29 -3.59 -3.89
C LEU A 100 11.06 -4.16 -2.69
N PHE A 101 10.38 -4.85 -1.76
CA PHE A 101 11.00 -5.50 -0.60
C PHE A 101 12.10 -6.47 -1.06
N VAL A 102 11.79 -7.38 -1.99
CA VAL A 102 12.74 -8.40 -2.46
C VAL A 102 13.90 -7.75 -3.20
N GLY A 103 13.64 -6.78 -4.08
CA GLY A 103 14.69 -6.08 -4.82
C GLY A 103 15.60 -5.26 -3.90
N ALA A 104 15.03 -4.55 -2.93
CA ALA A 104 15.76 -3.71 -2.00
C ALA A 104 16.62 -4.52 -1.02
N THR A 105 16.10 -5.64 -0.52
CA THR A 105 16.85 -6.55 0.37
C THR A 105 17.92 -7.36 -0.35
N ALA A 106 17.70 -7.74 -1.61
CA ALA A 106 18.69 -8.45 -2.40
C ALA A 106 19.89 -7.55 -2.75
N ILE A 107 19.63 -6.30 -3.14
CA ILE A 107 20.65 -5.37 -3.64
C ILE A 107 21.27 -4.53 -2.51
N GLY A 108 20.59 -4.40 -1.36
CA GLY A 108 21.05 -3.59 -0.23
C GLY A 108 20.84 -2.10 -0.45
N LEU A 109 19.68 -1.73 -0.99
CA LEU A 109 19.37 -0.36 -1.43
C LEU A 109 18.95 0.60 -0.30
N GLY A 110 18.98 0.14 0.96
CA GLY A 110 18.71 0.98 2.13
C GLY A 110 19.95 1.78 2.58
N PRO A 111 19.78 2.81 3.42
CA PRO A 111 20.90 3.57 4.01
C PRO A 111 21.99 2.72 4.69
N SER A 112 21.64 1.56 5.24
CA SER A 112 22.57 0.61 5.84
C SER A 112 23.48 -0.12 4.82
N GLY A 113 23.12 -0.12 3.53
CA GLY A 113 23.85 -0.84 2.48
C GLY A 113 23.83 -2.36 2.60
N GLU A 114 22.96 -2.92 3.45
CA GLU A 114 22.94 -4.37 3.73
C GLU A 114 22.33 -5.17 2.57
N ALA A 115 23.18 -5.77 1.75
CA ALA A 115 22.80 -6.55 0.56
C ALA A 115 22.68 -8.06 0.84
N GLY A 116 22.22 -8.81 -0.16
CA GLY A 116 22.23 -10.28 -0.13
C GLY A 116 21.27 -10.89 0.89
N PHE A 117 20.18 -10.21 1.21
CA PHE A 117 19.22 -10.61 2.25
C PHE A 117 19.77 -10.64 3.68
N GLY A 118 20.88 -9.95 3.96
CA GLY A 118 21.40 -9.81 5.33
C GLY A 118 20.34 -9.31 6.32
N ALA A 119 19.45 -8.43 5.87
CA ALA A 119 18.32 -7.90 6.63
C ALA A 119 17.40 -8.99 7.23
N LEU A 120 17.38 -10.21 6.67
CA LEU A 120 16.59 -11.34 7.18
C LEU A 120 17.25 -12.08 8.36
N GLY A 121 18.54 -11.85 8.61
CA GLY A 121 19.34 -12.49 9.67
C GLY A 121 19.98 -11.51 10.66
N GLY A 122 19.89 -10.20 10.42
CA GLY A 122 20.47 -9.17 11.28
C GLY A 122 19.71 -8.93 12.60
N PRO A 123 20.15 -7.96 13.43
CA PRO A 123 19.52 -7.62 14.72
C PRO A 123 18.04 -7.21 14.59
N TRP A 124 17.67 -6.67 13.44
CA TRP A 124 16.31 -6.22 13.11
C TRP A 124 15.47 -7.28 12.39
N ALA A 125 15.99 -8.50 12.22
CA ALA A 125 15.35 -9.57 11.44
C ALA A 125 13.91 -9.83 11.85
N LEU A 126 13.60 -9.84 13.15
CA LEU A 126 12.23 -10.04 13.64
C LEU A 126 11.25 -9.04 12.99
N PHE A 127 11.62 -7.75 12.94
CA PHE A 127 10.78 -6.71 12.37
C PHE A 127 10.70 -6.81 10.84
N VAL A 128 11.78 -7.23 10.18
CA VAL A 128 11.79 -7.50 8.74
C VAL A 128 10.86 -8.67 8.39
N TRP A 129 10.86 -9.73 9.19
CA TRP A 129 9.94 -10.85 9.04
C TRP A 129 8.49 -10.46 9.32
N LEU A 130 8.24 -9.66 10.36
CA LEU A 130 6.91 -9.11 10.62
C LEU A 130 6.44 -8.23 9.46
N ARG A 131 7.33 -7.41 8.88
CA ARG A 131 7.04 -6.60 7.70
C ARG A 131 6.67 -7.47 6.50
N LEU A 132 7.46 -8.51 6.22
CA LEU A 132 7.22 -9.41 5.10
C LEU A 132 5.93 -10.22 5.27
N VAL A 133 5.77 -10.89 6.40
CA VAL A 133 4.66 -11.83 6.61
C VAL A 133 3.36 -11.09 6.88
N VAL A 134 3.35 -10.20 7.88
CA VAL A 134 2.13 -9.50 8.33
C VAL A 134 1.84 -8.30 7.43
N GLY A 135 2.86 -7.56 7.04
CA GLY A 135 2.68 -6.30 6.28
C GLY A 135 2.54 -6.47 4.77
N ILE A 136 2.90 -7.62 4.19
CA ILE A 136 2.91 -7.83 2.74
C ILE A 136 2.22 -9.15 2.35
N VAL A 137 2.75 -10.30 2.76
CA VAL A 137 2.24 -11.62 2.30
C VAL A 137 0.80 -11.84 2.74
N PHE A 138 0.49 -11.60 4.01
CA PHE A 138 -0.85 -11.76 4.53
C PHE A 138 -1.88 -10.85 3.84
N PRO A 139 -1.70 -9.51 3.75
CA PRO A 139 -2.65 -8.64 3.03
C PRO A 139 -2.71 -8.93 1.53
N LEU A 140 -1.65 -9.47 0.92
CA LEU A 140 -1.70 -9.93 -0.47
C LEU A 140 -2.67 -11.12 -0.63
N VAL A 141 -2.58 -12.12 0.24
CA VAL A 141 -3.48 -13.27 0.25
C VAL A 141 -4.91 -12.84 0.56
N VAL A 142 -5.09 -11.99 1.57
CA VAL A 142 -6.43 -11.53 2.00
C VAL A 142 -7.08 -10.65 0.94
N SER A 143 -6.35 -9.72 0.32
CA SER A 143 -6.90 -8.89 -0.76
C SER A 143 -7.25 -9.72 -1.99
N TRP A 144 -6.46 -10.75 -2.31
CA TRP A 144 -6.80 -11.73 -3.33
C TRP A 144 -8.07 -12.51 -2.98
N ALA A 145 -8.17 -13.03 -1.75
CA ALA A 145 -9.37 -13.72 -1.28
C ALA A 145 -10.61 -12.82 -1.35
N ALA A 146 -10.48 -11.52 -1.03
CA ALA A 146 -11.55 -10.55 -1.15
C ALA A 146 -12.04 -10.36 -2.60
N ILE A 147 -11.16 -10.50 -3.60
CA ILE A 147 -11.56 -10.50 -5.02
C ILE A 147 -12.41 -11.75 -5.31
N GLN A 148 -12.00 -12.91 -4.80
CA GLN A 148 -12.69 -14.17 -5.07
C GLN A 148 -14.07 -14.20 -4.41
N THR A 149 -14.21 -13.71 -3.18
CA THR A 149 -15.51 -13.60 -2.49
C THR A 149 -16.41 -12.53 -3.10
N ALA A 150 -15.85 -11.42 -3.59
CA ALA A 150 -16.63 -10.42 -4.32
C ALA A 150 -17.19 -10.97 -5.64
N ARG A 151 -16.43 -11.83 -6.36
CA ARG A 151 -16.92 -12.51 -7.59
C ARG A 151 -18.04 -13.51 -7.34
N SER A 152 -18.09 -14.12 -6.16
CA SER A 152 -19.20 -15.01 -5.78
C SER A 152 -20.38 -14.27 -5.17
N ARG A 153 -20.39 -12.92 -5.21
CA ARG A 153 -21.40 -12.05 -4.59
C ARG A 153 -21.52 -12.18 -3.07
N SER A 154 -20.51 -12.75 -2.40
CA SER A 154 -20.43 -12.79 -0.94
C SER A 154 -19.81 -11.49 -0.41
N MET A 155 -20.60 -10.41 -0.47
CA MET A 155 -20.10 -9.07 -0.12
C MET A 155 -19.77 -8.96 1.36
N GLU A 156 -20.54 -9.60 2.25
CA GLU A 156 -20.25 -9.61 3.68
C GLU A 156 -18.87 -10.21 4.00
N SER A 157 -18.55 -11.36 3.40
CA SER A 157 -17.23 -11.97 3.55
C SER A 157 -16.11 -11.11 2.94
N ALA A 158 -16.33 -10.57 1.73
CA ALA A 158 -15.37 -9.68 1.08
C ALA A 158 -15.05 -8.45 1.95
N THR A 159 -16.06 -7.87 2.60
CA THR A 159 -15.87 -6.74 3.50
C THR A 159 -15.07 -7.11 4.74
N GLY A 160 -15.38 -8.22 5.40
CA GLY A 160 -14.64 -8.70 6.56
C GLY A 160 -13.15 -8.87 6.27
N LEU A 161 -12.80 -9.43 5.11
CA LEU A 161 -11.41 -9.57 4.66
C LEU A 161 -10.72 -8.20 4.48
N LEU A 162 -11.43 -7.21 3.94
CA LEU A 162 -10.88 -5.86 3.79
C LEU A 162 -10.67 -5.16 5.14
N TYR A 163 -11.54 -5.36 6.13
CA TYR A 163 -11.33 -4.86 7.50
C TYR A 163 -10.04 -5.39 8.12
N ILE A 164 -9.78 -6.70 7.98
CA ILE A 164 -8.54 -7.31 8.47
C ILE A 164 -7.33 -6.75 7.69
N SER A 165 -7.48 -6.53 6.38
CA SER A 165 -6.42 -5.94 5.55
C SER A 165 -6.05 -4.53 6.01
N VAL A 166 -6.99 -3.72 6.54
CA VAL A 166 -6.69 -2.38 7.06
C VAL A 166 -5.65 -2.47 8.19
N GLY A 167 -5.87 -3.35 9.17
CA GLY A 167 -4.96 -3.51 10.30
C GLY A 167 -3.56 -3.94 9.86
N THR A 168 -3.50 -4.97 9.01
CA THR A 168 -2.22 -5.53 8.56
C THR A 168 -1.41 -4.59 7.65
N ILE A 169 -2.07 -3.83 6.77
CA ILE A 169 -1.41 -2.81 5.94
C ILE A 169 -0.95 -1.62 6.80
N ALA A 170 -1.73 -1.20 7.79
CA ALA A 170 -1.33 -0.15 8.72
C ALA A 170 -0.10 -0.59 9.54
N SER A 171 -0.12 -1.78 10.14
CA SER A 171 1.03 -2.36 10.84
C SER A 171 2.25 -2.49 9.93
N GLY A 172 2.06 -2.98 8.70
CA GLY A 172 3.12 -3.08 7.70
C GLY A 172 3.73 -1.72 7.35
N THR A 173 2.91 -0.67 7.30
CA THR A 173 3.38 0.70 7.02
C THR A 173 4.20 1.28 8.17
N ILE A 174 3.79 1.03 9.41
CA ILE A 174 4.55 1.42 10.60
C ILE A 174 5.90 0.68 10.62
N LEU A 175 5.90 -0.63 10.35
CA LEU A 175 7.13 -1.43 10.30
C LEU A 175 8.10 -0.95 9.21
N ALA A 176 7.60 -0.67 8.00
CA ALA A 176 8.43 -0.15 6.90
C ALA A 176 9.12 1.17 7.28
N SER A 177 8.36 2.10 7.87
CA SER A 177 8.90 3.37 8.34
C SER A 177 9.90 3.18 9.49
N GLY A 178 9.56 2.33 10.47
CA GLY A 178 10.45 2.04 11.60
C GLY A 178 11.77 1.40 11.17
N LEU A 179 11.74 0.50 10.19
CA LEU A 179 12.94 -0.16 9.66
C LEU A 179 13.79 0.80 8.83
N TYR A 180 13.17 1.69 8.05
CA TYR A 180 13.91 2.70 7.31
C TYR A 180 14.62 3.69 8.24
N PHE A 181 13.90 4.30 9.18
CA PHE A 181 14.46 5.35 10.04
C PHE A 181 15.26 4.80 11.24
N GLY A 182 14.95 3.60 11.72
CA GLY A 182 15.63 2.98 12.86
C GLY A 182 16.82 2.11 12.48
N ALA A 183 16.70 1.35 11.39
CA ALA A 183 17.72 0.39 10.97
C ALA A 183 18.41 0.76 9.65
N GLY A 184 17.95 1.81 8.94
CA GLY A 184 18.45 2.12 7.60
C GLY A 184 18.09 1.04 6.58
N LEU A 185 17.00 0.30 6.77
CA LEU A 185 16.58 -0.79 5.90
C LEU A 185 15.39 -0.37 5.03
N LEU A 186 15.51 -0.59 3.72
CA LEU A 186 14.44 -0.35 2.75
C LEU A 186 13.70 -1.67 2.50
N VAL A 187 12.55 -1.86 3.16
CA VAL A 187 11.78 -3.12 3.23
C VAL A 187 10.26 -2.90 3.22
#